data_AF-A0A821Q176-F1
#
_entry.id   AF-A0A821Q176-F1
#
_cell.length_a   1.000
_cell.length_b   1.000
_cell.length_c   1.000
_cell.angle_alpha   90.00
_cell.angle_beta   90.00
_cell.angle_gamma   90.00
#
_symmetry.space_group_name_H-M   'P 1'
#
loop_
_entity.id
_entity.type
_entity.pdbx_description
1 polymer ?
#
loop_
_entity_poly.entity_id
_entity_poly.type
_entity_poly.pdbx_seq_one_letter_code
_entity_poly.pdbx_strand_id
1 'polypeptide(L)'
;MGIKRKIEENVNESEKKNKLDQTFSIETFIKNLKDPETSFLALSEFNEYIRHLTSQEEIDQLIENLLQYLKSNLNDILALIIEEKRKSSENITLYRFLTTLLEYFSKTNNLILSEIIIKKFISITNSIHTVYFMLSNHSTASHLKITLRFLLSMIQQNEFSARLIFSLIDFKRSCWKPLFKRRDIRDIEDVRYLTIKFFLSPLVYQHIDTIKNLIKEQNIFHEIFNGLVNDSRHTVEFILNEIRTNIIMVTGITKTDKIHLFDDRNLKSLIRLYNWTGQQKQKDIIKIKKKNKFNESLDFEEMEVEDNSDRDEVRRLIHTFMMIILNSKNYGINFFDATFGTST
;
A
#
# COMPACT_ATOMS: atom_id res chain seq x y z
N MET A 1 -15.63 30.55 17.34
CA MET A 1 -15.62 30.59 15.85
C MET A 1 -15.56 29.21 15.17
N GLY A 2 -15.32 28.09 15.87
CA GLY A 2 -15.18 26.77 15.24
C GLY A 2 -16.48 26.06 14.80
N ILE A 3 -17.64 26.39 15.38
CA ILE A 3 -18.91 25.72 15.08
C ILE A 3 -19.49 26.19 13.73
N LYS A 4 -19.40 27.49 13.41
CA LYS A 4 -19.85 28.01 12.11
C LYS A 4 -19.05 27.46 10.92
N ARG A 5 -17.73 27.29 11.07
CA ARG A 5 -16.87 26.72 10.01
C ARG A 5 -17.19 25.26 9.67
N LYS A 6 -17.46 24.43 10.68
CA LYS A 6 -17.87 23.02 10.47
C LYS A 6 -19.25 22.90 9.80
N ILE A 7 -20.16 23.82 10.11
CA ILE A 7 -21.50 23.84 9.48
C ILE A 7 -21.39 24.31 8.03
N GLU A 8 -20.58 25.34 7.74
CA GLU A 8 -20.34 25.83 6.37
C GLU A 8 -19.58 24.83 5.48
N GLU A 9 -18.65 24.04 6.05
CA GLU A 9 -17.99 22.94 5.33
C GLU A 9 -18.95 21.79 5.02
N ASN A 10 -19.76 21.35 6.00
CA ASN A 10 -20.76 20.29 5.81
C ASN A 10 -21.88 20.69 4.81
N VAL A 11 -22.33 21.95 4.84
CA VAL A 11 -23.33 22.44 3.88
C VAL A 11 -22.76 22.46 2.46
N ASN A 12 -21.51 22.94 2.27
CA ASN A 12 -20.84 22.93 0.98
C ASN A 12 -20.57 21.52 0.42
N GLU A 13 -20.25 20.53 1.27
CA GLU A 13 -20.08 19.14 0.85
C GLU A 13 -21.43 18.51 0.44
N SER A 14 -22.50 18.80 1.18
CA SER A 14 -23.85 18.32 0.85
C SER A 14 -24.41 18.92 -0.45
N GLU A 15 -24.17 20.20 -0.72
CA GLU A 15 -24.58 20.86 -1.97
C GLU A 15 -23.77 20.38 -3.19
N LYS A 16 -22.48 20.06 -2.99
CA LYS A 16 -21.64 19.44 -4.04
C LYS A 16 -22.07 18.01 -4.33
N LYS A 17 -22.38 17.19 -3.32
CA LYS A 17 -22.88 15.82 -3.50
C LYS A 17 -24.20 15.82 -4.28
N ASN A 18 -25.16 16.68 -3.92
CA ASN A 18 -26.45 16.81 -4.62
C ASN A 18 -26.33 17.26 -6.09
N LYS A 19 -25.38 18.14 -6.43
CA LYS A 19 -25.12 18.52 -7.84
C LYS A 19 -24.48 17.40 -8.65
N LEU A 20 -23.66 16.56 -8.00
CA LEU A 20 -22.96 15.46 -8.66
C LEU A 20 -23.87 14.24 -8.88
N ASP A 21 -24.72 13.92 -7.92
CA ASP A 21 -25.75 12.87 -8.04
C ASP A 21 -26.79 13.17 -9.14
N GLN A 22 -27.00 14.45 -9.47
CA GLN A 22 -27.83 14.85 -10.61
C GLN A 22 -27.11 14.80 -11.96
N THR A 23 -25.77 14.71 -11.99
CA THR A 23 -24.98 14.84 -13.21
C THR A 23 -24.32 13.54 -13.66
N PHE A 24 -24.00 12.62 -12.74
CA PHE A 24 -23.41 11.33 -13.11
C PHE A 24 -24.49 10.28 -13.40
N SER A 25 -24.48 9.71 -14.61
CA SER A 25 -25.27 8.51 -14.95
C SER A 25 -24.40 7.47 -15.65
N ILE A 26 -24.64 6.19 -15.32
CA ILE A 26 -23.89 5.06 -15.90
C ILE A 26 -24.06 5.02 -17.43
N GLU A 27 -25.26 5.32 -17.92
CA GLU A 27 -25.54 5.38 -19.36
C GLU A 27 -24.68 6.42 -20.08
N THR A 28 -24.60 7.63 -19.53
CA THR A 28 -23.75 8.71 -20.08
C THR A 28 -22.28 8.35 -19.98
N PHE A 29 -21.87 7.78 -18.84
CA PHE A 29 -20.50 7.29 -18.65
C PHE A 29 -20.12 6.26 -19.72
N ILE A 30 -20.92 5.22 -19.93
CA ILE A 30 -20.64 4.18 -20.93
C ILE A 30 -20.65 4.76 -22.35
N LYS A 31 -21.56 5.68 -22.66
CA LYS A 31 -21.60 6.35 -23.96
C LYS A 31 -20.29 7.11 -24.22
N ASN A 32 -19.83 7.89 -23.24
CA ASN A 32 -18.60 8.69 -23.35
C ASN A 32 -17.34 7.80 -23.28
N LEU A 33 -17.40 6.65 -22.60
CA LEU A 33 -16.28 5.71 -22.52
C LEU A 33 -15.91 5.12 -23.89
N LYS A 34 -16.89 4.95 -24.78
CA LYS A 34 -16.71 4.38 -26.13
C LYS A 34 -16.10 5.35 -27.13
N ASP A 35 -16.18 6.65 -26.86
CA ASP A 35 -15.65 7.68 -27.72
C ASP A 35 -14.22 8.04 -27.27
N PRO A 36 -13.19 7.84 -28.13
CA PRO A 36 -11.81 8.14 -27.79
C PRO A 36 -11.59 9.57 -27.28
N GLU A 37 -12.35 10.56 -27.80
CA GLU A 37 -12.19 11.97 -27.43
C GLU A 37 -12.73 12.28 -26.03
N THR A 38 -13.70 11.50 -25.55
CA THR A 38 -14.39 11.75 -24.26
C THR A 38 -14.10 10.69 -23.20
N SER A 39 -13.46 9.58 -23.55
CA SER A 39 -13.18 8.45 -22.65
C SER A 39 -12.46 8.83 -21.35
N PHE A 40 -11.37 9.61 -21.43
CA PHE A 40 -10.62 10.03 -20.24
C PHE A 40 -11.33 11.10 -19.41
N LEU A 41 -12.17 11.92 -20.03
CA LEU A 41 -13.06 12.82 -19.30
C LEU A 41 -14.08 12.00 -18.51
N ALA A 42 -14.71 11.00 -19.13
CA ALA A 42 -15.65 10.10 -18.48
C ALA A 42 -15.02 9.34 -17.30
N LEU A 43 -13.81 8.80 -17.47
CA LEU A 43 -13.08 8.17 -16.38
C LEU A 43 -12.72 9.15 -15.25
N SER A 44 -12.43 10.41 -15.59
CA SER A 44 -12.13 11.44 -14.58
C SER A 44 -13.37 11.81 -13.78
N GLU A 45 -14.51 12.00 -14.46
CA GLU A 45 -15.82 12.25 -13.84
C GLU A 45 -16.24 11.08 -12.94
N PHE A 46 -16.07 9.84 -13.40
CA PHE A 46 -16.32 8.65 -12.59
C PHE A 46 -15.46 8.61 -11.31
N ASN A 47 -14.16 8.90 -11.44
CA ASN A 47 -13.24 8.93 -10.32
C ASN A 47 -13.48 10.10 -9.35
N GLU A 48 -14.03 11.23 -9.82
CA GLU A 48 -14.53 12.30 -8.95
C GLU A 48 -15.81 11.85 -8.26
N TYR A 49 -16.77 11.25 -8.98
CA TYR A 49 -18.02 10.76 -8.42
C TYR A 49 -17.79 9.79 -7.25
N ILE A 50 -16.93 8.79 -7.43
CA ILE A 50 -16.56 7.85 -6.36
C ILE A 50 -16.01 8.56 -5.12
N ARG A 51 -15.23 9.64 -5.27
CA ARG A 51 -14.67 10.36 -4.12
C ARG A 51 -15.74 11.09 -3.29
N HIS A 52 -16.91 11.32 -3.86
CA HIS A 52 -18.05 11.92 -3.16
C HIS A 52 -19.00 10.88 -2.54
N LEU A 53 -18.82 9.60 -2.88
CA LEU A 53 -19.52 8.51 -2.19
C LEU A 53 -18.94 8.36 -0.78
N THR A 54 -19.83 8.20 0.18
CA THR A 54 -19.53 8.26 1.61
C THR A 54 -19.36 6.88 2.24
N SER A 55 -19.89 5.85 1.58
CA SER A 55 -19.84 4.46 2.05
C SER A 55 -19.29 3.52 0.98
N GLN A 56 -18.67 2.44 1.42
CA GLN A 56 -18.22 1.38 0.52
C GLN A 56 -19.40 0.69 -0.19
N GLU A 57 -20.57 0.61 0.46
CA GLU A 57 -21.78 0.03 -0.13
C GLU A 57 -22.27 0.84 -1.34
N GLU A 58 -22.25 2.18 -1.28
CA GLU A 58 -22.56 3.04 -2.43
C GLU A 58 -21.61 2.77 -3.61
N ILE A 59 -20.31 2.62 -3.34
CA ILE A 59 -19.30 2.31 -4.37
C ILE A 59 -19.58 0.95 -4.98
N ASP A 60 -19.79 -0.07 -4.16
CA ASP A 60 -20.01 -1.45 -4.62
C ASP A 60 -21.27 -1.54 -5.49
N GLN A 61 -22.37 -0.90 -5.08
CA GLN A 61 -23.61 -0.85 -5.86
C GLN A 61 -23.41 -0.15 -7.21
N LEU A 62 -22.62 0.94 -7.24
CA LEU A 62 -22.27 1.63 -8.48
C LEU A 62 -21.49 0.69 -9.43
N ILE A 63 -20.51 -0.05 -8.92
CA ILE A 63 -19.74 -1.00 -9.73
C ILE A 63 -20.63 -2.15 -10.21
N GLU A 64 -21.50 -2.70 -9.37
CA GLU A 64 -22.43 -3.75 -9.76
C GLU A 64 -23.35 -3.30 -10.90
N ASN A 65 -23.95 -2.11 -10.77
CA ASN A 65 -24.78 -1.52 -11.80
C ASN A 65 -23.98 -1.31 -13.10
N LEU A 66 -22.74 -0.80 -13.01
CA LEU A 66 -21.85 -0.61 -14.15
C LEU A 66 -21.61 -1.94 -14.90
N LEU A 67 -21.33 -3.02 -14.16
CA LEU A 67 -21.10 -4.35 -14.72
C LEU A 67 -22.35 -4.91 -15.38
N GLN A 68 -23.54 -4.65 -14.82
CA GLN A 68 -24.81 -5.03 -15.43
C GLN A 68 -25.04 -4.32 -16.77
N TYR A 69 -24.74 -3.02 -16.86
CA TYR A 69 -24.81 -2.24 -18.11
C TYR A 69 -23.83 -2.73 -19.16
N LEU A 70 -22.60 -3.05 -18.74
CA LEU A 70 -21.59 -3.67 -19.60
C LEU A 70 -21.94 -5.12 -19.98
N LYS A 71 -23.04 -5.68 -19.45
CA LYS A 71 -23.45 -7.09 -19.58
C LYS A 71 -22.31 -8.04 -19.20
N SER A 72 -21.53 -7.66 -18.18
CA SER A 72 -20.31 -8.35 -17.73
C SER A 72 -19.20 -8.46 -18.80
N ASN A 73 -19.31 -7.74 -19.92
CA ASN A 73 -18.29 -7.68 -20.96
C ASN A 73 -17.44 -6.41 -20.80
N LEU A 74 -16.15 -6.60 -20.51
CA LEU A 74 -15.21 -5.51 -20.26
C LEU A 74 -14.59 -4.93 -21.54
N ASN A 75 -15.04 -5.27 -22.75
CA ASN A 75 -14.40 -4.87 -24.00
C ASN A 75 -14.08 -3.37 -24.12
N ASP A 76 -15.00 -2.49 -23.72
CA ASP A 76 -14.77 -1.04 -23.76
C ASP A 76 -13.64 -0.63 -22.81
N ILE A 77 -13.59 -1.21 -21.60
CA ILE A 77 -12.52 -1.01 -20.61
C ILE A 77 -11.20 -1.62 -21.13
N LEU A 78 -11.26 -2.80 -21.75
CA LEU A 78 -10.07 -3.49 -22.28
C LEU A 78 -9.47 -2.75 -23.46
N ALA A 79 -10.27 -2.07 -24.28
CA ALA A 79 -9.79 -1.20 -25.35
C ALA A 79 -8.97 -0.04 -24.78
N LEU A 80 -9.46 0.57 -23.69
CA LEU A 80 -8.76 1.63 -22.96
C LEU A 80 -7.49 1.17 -22.28
N ILE A 81 -7.25 -0.12 -22.11
CA ILE A 81 -5.99 -0.65 -21.55
C ILE A 81 -4.92 -0.76 -22.66
N ILE A 82 -5.27 -1.14 -23.89
CA ILE A 82 -4.31 -1.49 -24.96
C ILE A 82 -3.43 -0.33 -25.44
N GLU A 83 -3.89 0.91 -25.34
CA GLU A 83 -3.15 2.07 -25.84
C GLU A 83 -1.72 2.15 -25.24
N GLU A 84 -0.70 2.22 -26.09
CA GLU A 84 0.70 2.12 -25.64
C GLU A 84 1.28 3.47 -25.17
N LYS A 85 0.77 4.59 -25.68
CA LYS A 85 1.30 5.93 -25.39
C LYS A 85 0.23 6.80 -24.75
N ARG A 86 0.41 7.09 -23.46
CA ARG A 86 -0.46 7.99 -22.68
C ARG A 86 0.35 8.99 -21.89
N LYS A 87 -0.25 10.15 -21.62
CA LYS A 87 0.28 11.10 -20.64
C LYS A 87 0.20 10.51 -19.24
N SER A 88 1.05 10.98 -18.33
CA SER A 88 1.03 10.54 -16.93
C SER A 88 -0.35 10.73 -16.27
N SER A 89 -1.05 11.83 -16.57
CA SER A 89 -2.38 12.12 -16.04
C SER A 89 -3.42 11.07 -16.47
N GLU A 90 -3.39 10.66 -17.73
CA GLU A 90 -4.30 9.64 -18.29
C GLU A 90 -4.03 8.28 -17.63
N ASN A 91 -2.77 7.88 -17.49
CA ASN A 91 -2.41 6.66 -16.77
C ASN A 91 -2.89 6.68 -15.32
N ILE A 92 -2.80 7.82 -14.63
CA ILE A 92 -3.30 7.96 -13.25
C ILE A 92 -4.82 7.81 -13.18
N THR A 93 -5.55 8.45 -14.09
CA THR A 93 -7.01 8.33 -14.18
C THR A 93 -7.43 6.88 -14.43
N LEU A 94 -6.75 6.19 -15.36
CA LEU A 94 -6.99 4.78 -15.66
C LEU A 94 -6.65 3.88 -14.46
N TYR A 95 -5.49 4.03 -13.85
CA TYR A 95 -5.06 3.22 -12.71
C TYR A 95 -6.01 3.36 -11.52
N ARG A 96 -6.51 4.56 -11.25
CA ARG A 96 -7.51 4.77 -10.19
C ARG A 96 -8.81 4.01 -10.51
N PHE A 97 -9.32 4.13 -11.73
CA PHE A 97 -10.52 3.41 -12.16
C PHE A 97 -10.36 1.90 -12.04
N LEU A 98 -9.24 1.35 -12.55
CA LEU A 98 -8.96 -0.08 -12.50
C LEU A 98 -8.75 -0.58 -11.07
N THR A 99 -8.16 0.23 -10.19
CA THR A 99 -8.01 -0.10 -8.76
C THR A 99 -9.38 -0.34 -8.13
N THR A 100 -10.34 0.55 -8.33
CA THR A 100 -11.70 0.38 -7.82
C THR A 100 -12.35 -0.92 -8.31
N LEU A 101 -12.23 -1.22 -9.61
CA LEU A 101 -12.77 -2.47 -10.16
C LEU A 101 -12.12 -3.69 -9.53
N LEU A 102 -10.78 -3.70 -9.41
CA LEU A 102 -10.04 -4.81 -8.82
C LEU A 102 -10.36 -4.99 -7.33
N GLU A 103 -10.52 -3.91 -6.56
CA GLU A 103 -10.95 -3.97 -5.16
C GLU A 103 -12.34 -4.59 -5.03
N TYR A 104 -13.30 -4.17 -5.88
CA TYR A 104 -14.62 -4.78 -5.94
C TYR A 104 -14.57 -6.26 -6.33
N PHE A 105 -13.77 -6.63 -7.34
CA PHE A 105 -13.63 -8.02 -7.76
C PHE A 105 -12.98 -8.92 -6.69
N SER A 106 -12.03 -8.39 -5.93
CA SER A 106 -11.45 -9.10 -4.79
C SER A 106 -12.51 -9.36 -3.72
N LYS A 107 -13.30 -8.35 -3.35
CA LYS A 107 -14.39 -8.47 -2.36
C LYS A 107 -15.48 -9.46 -2.80
N THR A 108 -15.83 -9.46 -4.07
CA THR A 108 -16.90 -10.31 -4.65
C THR A 108 -16.39 -11.65 -5.18
N ASN A 109 -15.09 -11.94 -5.04
CA ASN A 109 -14.43 -13.13 -5.55
C ASN A 109 -14.63 -13.34 -7.08
N ASN A 110 -14.70 -12.25 -7.85
CA ASN A 110 -14.82 -12.25 -9.31
C ASN A 110 -13.46 -12.42 -9.99
N LEU A 111 -12.80 -13.55 -9.74
CA LEU A 111 -11.42 -13.84 -10.16
C LEU A 111 -11.23 -13.80 -11.69
N ILE A 112 -12.25 -14.20 -12.45
CA ILE A 112 -12.17 -14.24 -13.92
C ILE A 112 -12.00 -12.82 -14.49
N LEU A 113 -12.81 -11.87 -14.03
CA LEU A 113 -12.77 -10.50 -14.53
C LEU A 113 -11.48 -9.79 -14.11
N SER A 114 -11.01 -10.04 -12.89
CA SER A 114 -9.75 -9.45 -12.43
C SER A 114 -8.55 -10.01 -13.19
N GLU A 115 -8.50 -11.33 -13.46
CA GLU A 115 -7.46 -11.92 -14.30
C GLU A 115 -7.47 -11.39 -15.74
N ILE A 116 -8.65 -11.14 -16.31
CA ILE A 116 -8.77 -10.55 -17.65
C ILE A 116 -8.12 -9.16 -17.68
N ILE A 117 -8.43 -8.29 -16.70
CA ILE A 117 -7.84 -6.95 -16.60
C ILE A 117 -6.32 -7.05 -16.43
N ILE A 118 -5.83 -7.90 -15.53
CA ILE A 118 -4.40 -8.04 -15.22
C ILE A 118 -3.63 -8.54 -16.44
N LYS A 119 -4.09 -9.62 -17.08
CA LYS A 119 -3.47 -10.17 -18.30
C LYS A 119 -3.47 -9.13 -19.41
N LYS A 120 -4.56 -8.36 -19.55
CA LYS A 120 -4.64 -7.30 -20.55
C LYS A 120 -3.63 -6.19 -20.29
N PHE A 121 -3.51 -5.73 -19.05
CA PHE A 121 -2.53 -4.71 -18.66
C PHE A 121 -1.09 -5.17 -18.95
N ILE A 122 -0.75 -6.40 -18.56
CA ILE A 122 0.59 -6.97 -18.78
C ILE A 122 0.88 -7.17 -20.27
N SER A 123 -0.14 -7.47 -21.09
CA SER A 123 0.03 -7.67 -22.54
C SER A 123 0.47 -6.42 -23.30
N ILE A 124 0.31 -5.22 -22.73
CA ILE A 124 0.75 -3.98 -23.37
C ILE A 124 2.28 -3.92 -23.36
N THR A 125 2.86 -3.66 -24.53
CA THR A 125 4.29 -3.37 -24.66
C THR A 125 4.67 -2.24 -23.70
N ASN A 126 5.72 -2.43 -22.90
CA ASN A 126 6.23 -1.42 -21.96
C ASN A 126 5.31 -1.05 -20.78
N SER A 127 4.22 -1.78 -20.49
CA SER A 127 3.37 -1.53 -19.30
C SER A 127 4.17 -1.37 -18.01
N ILE A 128 5.12 -2.29 -17.77
CA ILE A 128 6.01 -2.27 -16.61
C ILE A 128 7.02 -1.11 -16.65
N HIS A 129 7.49 -0.71 -17.83
CA HIS A 129 8.33 0.48 -17.98
C HIS A 129 7.56 1.76 -17.61
N THR A 130 6.29 1.86 -18.03
CA THR A 130 5.40 2.94 -17.62
C THR A 130 5.21 2.94 -16.11
N VAL A 131 5.03 1.78 -15.47
CA VAL A 131 4.98 1.67 -14.00
C VAL A 131 6.24 2.25 -13.36
N TYR A 132 7.45 1.90 -13.83
CA TYR A 132 8.68 2.47 -13.27
C TYR A 132 8.79 3.98 -13.46
N PHE A 133 8.36 4.49 -14.61
CA PHE A 133 8.30 5.94 -14.87
C PHE A 133 7.34 6.63 -13.89
N MET A 134 6.15 6.05 -13.69
CA MET A 134 5.15 6.55 -12.74
C MET A 134 5.62 6.46 -11.28
N LEU A 135 6.49 5.51 -10.96
CA LEU A 135 7.13 5.36 -9.64
C LEU A 135 8.42 6.17 -9.48
N SER A 136 8.82 6.97 -10.47
CA SER A 136 10.06 7.76 -10.41
C SER A 136 9.99 8.87 -9.34
N ASN A 137 11.15 9.38 -8.96
CA ASN A 137 11.27 10.40 -7.91
C ASN A 137 10.60 11.75 -8.29
N HIS A 138 10.35 11.98 -9.58
CA HIS A 138 9.70 13.19 -10.09
C HIS A 138 8.17 13.15 -9.94
N SER A 139 7.59 11.95 -9.71
CA SER A 139 6.15 11.81 -9.51
C SER A 139 5.69 12.46 -8.22
N THR A 140 4.49 13.04 -8.26
CA THR A 140 3.83 13.57 -7.06
C THR A 140 3.47 12.43 -6.10
N ALA A 141 3.32 12.75 -4.81
CA ALA A 141 2.89 11.74 -3.83
C ALA A 141 1.55 11.08 -4.23
N SER A 142 0.60 11.87 -4.75
CA SER A 142 -0.68 11.36 -5.26
C SER A 142 -0.48 10.31 -6.36
N HIS A 143 0.35 10.59 -7.36
CA HIS A 143 0.62 9.67 -8.47
C HIS A 143 1.27 8.37 -7.99
N LEU A 144 2.25 8.48 -7.07
CA LEU A 144 2.90 7.32 -6.47
C LEU A 144 1.90 6.43 -5.73
N LYS A 145 1.04 7.02 -4.89
CA LYS A 145 0.05 6.26 -4.13
C LYS A 145 -0.93 5.55 -5.04
N ILE A 146 -1.43 6.20 -6.09
CA ILE A 146 -2.37 5.58 -7.05
C ILE A 146 -1.70 4.43 -7.78
N THR A 147 -0.46 4.62 -8.22
CA THR A 147 0.31 3.56 -8.91
C THR A 147 0.57 2.37 -7.98
N LEU A 148 0.96 2.61 -6.74
CA LEU A 148 1.19 1.56 -5.73
C LEU A 148 -0.11 0.82 -5.36
N ARG A 149 -1.23 1.53 -5.20
CA ARG A 149 -2.54 0.93 -4.95
C ARG A 149 -3.01 0.07 -6.12
N PHE A 150 -2.80 0.53 -7.35
CA PHE A 150 -3.12 -0.25 -8.53
C PHE A 150 -2.32 -1.56 -8.56
N LEU A 151 -1.00 -1.50 -8.37
CA LEU A 151 -0.16 -2.70 -8.27
C LEU A 151 -0.58 -3.63 -7.13
N LEU A 152 -0.88 -3.08 -5.96
CA LEU A 152 -1.36 -3.83 -4.80
C LEU A 152 -2.70 -4.53 -5.08
N SER A 153 -3.65 -3.83 -5.69
CA SER A 153 -4.97 -4.38 -6.05
C SER A 153 -4.86 -5.55 -7.03
N MET A 154 -3.86 -5.55 -7.92
CA MET A 154 -3.60 -6.69 -8.79
C MET A 154 -3.04 -7.90 -8.03
N ILE A 155 -2.12 -7.69 -7.08
CA ILE A 155 -1.55 -8.77 -6.27
C ILE A 155 -2.60 -9.39 -5.33
N GLN A 156 -3.53 -8.59 -4.82
CA GLN A 156 -4.56 -9.04 -3.86
C GLN A 156 -5.67 -9.90 -4.47
N GLN A 157 -5.66 -10.14 -5.79
CA GLN A 157 -6.70 -10.95 -6.44
C GLN A 157 -6.59 -12.43 -6.09
N ASN A 158 -5.42 -13.03 -6.32
CA ASN A 158 -5.13 -14.43 -6.03
C ASN A 158 -3.61 -14.68 -6.11
N GLU A 159 -3.18 -15.89 -5.70
CA GLU A 159 -1.77 -16.30 -5.73
C GLU A 159 -1.16 -16.20 -7.13
N PHE A 160 -1.92 -16.57 -8.17
CA PHE A 160 -1.43 -16.53 -9.55
C PHE A 160 -1.08 -15.10 -9.97
N SER A 161 -2.01 -14.16 -9.77
CA SER A 161 -1.81 -12.74 -10.06
C SER A 161 -0.67 -12.14 -9.25
N ALA A 162 -0.55 -12.53 -7.97
CA ALA A 162 0.56 -12.12 -7.12
C ALA A 162 1.91 -12.53 -7.72
N ARG A 163 2.09 -13.81 -8.04
CA ARG A 163 3.33 -14.34 -8.64
C ARG A 163 3.62 -13.70 -9.99
N LEU A 164 2.58 -13.56 -10.83
CA LEU A 164 2.71 -12.98 -12.15
C LEU A 164 3.23 -11.54 -12.07
N ILE A 165 2.58 -10.67 -11.29
CA ILE A 165 3.00 -9.28 -11.12
C ILE A 165 4.39 -9.21 -10.50
N PHE A 166 4.67 -9.99 -9.46
CA PHE A 166 5.98 -9.95 -8.80
C PHE A 166 7.12 -10.40 -9.72
N SER A 167 6.89 -11.37 -10.59
CA SER A 167 7.89 -11.84 -11.56
C SER A 167 8.28 -10.79 -12.60
N LEU A 168 7.43 -9.79 -12.83
CA LEU A 168 7.66 -8.71 -13.79
C LEU A 168 8.38 -7.51 -13.16
N ILE A 169 8.40 -7.42 -11.82
CA ILE A 169 8.99 -6.30 -11.11
C ILE A 169 10.45 -6.57 -10.78
N ASP A 170 11.31 -5.67 -11.23
CA ASP A 170 12.72 -5.61 -10.87
C ASP A 170 12.91 -4.60 -9.73
N PHE A 171 13.06 -5.13 -8.51
CA PHE A 171 13.29 -4.34 -7.29
C PHE A 171 14.66 -3.67 -7.25
N LYS A 172 15.60 -4.04 -8.15
CA LYS A 172 16.91 -3.39 -8.25
C LYS A 172 16.85 -2.03 -8.94
N ARG A 173 15.72 -1.69 -9.59
CA ARG A 173 15.55 -0.39 -10.22
C ARG A 173 15.62 0.75 -9.20
N SER A 174 16.27 1.84 -9.62
CA SER A 174 16.56 2.99 -8.78
C SER A 174 15.31 3.74 -8.29
N CYS A 175 14.14 3.52 -8.90
CA CYS A 175 12.88 4.13 -8.49
C CYS A 175 12.41 3.65 -7.10
N TRP A 176 12.74 2.42 -6.66
CA TRP A 176 12.21 1.85 -5.43
C TRP A 176 12.80 2.47 -4.16
N LYS A 177 14.13 2.64 -4.10
CA LYS A 177 14.83 3.12 -2.90
C LYS A 177 14.31 4.48 -2.38
N PRO A 178 14.03 5.49 -3.22
CA PRO A 178 13.42 6.74 -2.77
C PRO A 178 12.03 6.57 -2.14
N LEU A 179 11.23 5.60 -2.59
CA LEU A 179 9.85 5.41 -2.10
C LEU A 179 9.84 5.00 -0.62
N PHE A 180 10.76 4.15 -0.19
CA PHE A 180 10.94 3.78 1.21
C PHE A 180 11.31 4.96 2.12
N LYS A 181 11.65 6.14 1.57
CA LYS A 181 11.99 7.33 2.36
C LYS A 181 10.86 8.36 2.43
N ARG A 182 9.83 8.24 1.58
CA ARG A 182 8.74 9.22 1.47
C ARG A 182 7.64 8.96 2.51
N ARG A 183 7.65 9.76 3.59
CA ARG A 183 6.66 9.69 4.68
C ARG A 183 5.75 10.91 4.71
N ASP A 184 4.49 10.73 5.09
CA ASP A 184 3.58 11.83 5.47
C ASP A 184 2.81 11.44 6.73
N ILE A 185 3.07 12.14 7.84
CA ILE A 185 2.46 11.81 9.13
C ILE A 185 0.94 12.01 9.16
N ARG A 186 0.39 12.75 8.19
CA ARG A 186 -1.04 13.04 8.10
C ARG A 186 -1.78 11.98 7.28
N ASP A 187 -1.06 11.03 6.69
CA ASP A 187 -1.58 10.03 5.79
C ASP A 187 -1.13 8.65 6.27
N ILE A 188 -2.06 7.89 6.84
CA ILE A 188 -1.78 6.53 7.35
C ILE A 188 -1.31 5.62 6.21
N GLU A 189 -1.78 5.86 4.98
CA GLU A 189 -1.36 5.13 3.78
C GLU A 189 -0.45 5.99 2.90
N ASP A 190 0.58 6.58 3.50
CA ASP A 190 1.61 7.31 2.79
C ASP A 190 2.39 6.43 1.79
N VAL A 191 3.25 7.07 0.99
CA VAL A 191 4.02 6.39 -0.05
C VAL A 191 4.89 5.27 0.51
N ARG A 192 5.56 5.48 1.65
CA ARG A 192 6.40 4.44 2.27
C ARG A 192 5.54 3.26 2.70
N TYR A 193 4.43 3.50 3.40
CA TYR A 193 3.52 2.44 3.86
C TYR A 193 3.01 1.62 2.68
N LEU A 194 2.51 2.26 1.62
CA LEU A 194 2.01 1.57 0.43
C LEU A 194 3.12 0.80 -0.31
N THR A 195 4.34 1.32 -0.33
CA THR A 195 5.49 0.60 -0.93
C THR A 195 5.80 -0.68 -0.15
N ILE A 196 5.78 -0.60 1.18
CA ILE A 196 6.02 -1.76 2.06
C ILE A 196 4.87 -2.76 1.93
N LYS A 197 3.62 -2.28 1.97
CA LYS A 197 2.42 -3.11 1.82
C LYS A 197 2.42 -3.83 0.48
N PHE A 198 2.77 -3.14 -0.61
CA PHE A 198 2.96 -3.76 -1.93
C PHE A 198 4.03 -4.86 -1.89
N PHE A 199 5.22 -4.56 -1.37
CA PHE A 199 6.33 -5.52 -1.32
C PHE A 199 6.00 -6.78 -0.49
N LEU A 200 5.32 -6.61 0.65
CA LEU A 200 4.98 -7.74 1.53
C LEU A 200 3.69 -8.48 1.11
N SER A 201 2.83 -7.88 0.29
CA SER A 201 1.52 -8.45 -0.05
C SER A 201 1.51 -9.88 -0.63
N PRO A 202 2.50 -10.34 -1.42
CA PRO A 202 2.50 -11.73 -1.90
C PRO A 202 2.65 -12.77 -0.79
N LEU A 203 3.17 -12.37 0.38
CA LEU A 203 3.43 -13.28 1.50
C LEU A 203 2.15 -13.92 2.05
N VAL A 204 1.00 -13.25 1.90
CA VAL A 204 -0.31 -13.74 2.36
C VAL A 204 -0.68 -15.10 1.73
N TYR A 205 -0.23 -15.37 0.50
CA TYR A 205 -0.50 -16.63 -0.18
C TYR A 205 0.41 -17.79 0.27
N GLN A 206 1.42 -17.52 1.10
CA GLN A 206 2.34 -18.50 1.68
C GLN A 206 3.02 -19.44 0.67
N HIS A 207 3.13 -19.02 -0.59
CA HIS A 207 3.86 -19.77 -1.61
C HIS A 207 5.37 -19.72 -1.35
N ILE A 208 5.96 -20.88 -1.07
CA ILE A 208 7.33 -21.01 -0.54
C ILE A 208 8.38 -20.34 -1.45
N ASP A 209 8.34 -20.58 -2.76
CA ASP A 209 9.34 -19.99 -3.67
C ASP A 209 9.19 -18.47 -3.77
N THR A 210 7.96 -17.96 -3.66
CA THR A 210 7.70 -16.51 -3.65
C THR A 210 8.31 -15.87 -2.42
N ILE A 211 8.09 -16.48 -1.24
CA ILE A 211 8.69 -16.02 0.01
C ILE A 211 10.22 -16.06 -0.08
N LYS A 212 10.80 -17.16 -0.57
CA LYS A 212 12.25 -17.29 -0.72
C LYS A 212 12.84 -16.27 -1.69
N ASN A 213 12.14 -15.96 -2.80
CA ASN A 213 12.56 -14.93 -3.73
C ASN A 213 12.47 -13.53 -3.11
N LEU A 214 11.45 -13.26 -2.32
CA LEU A 214 11.34 -12.03 -1.53
C LEU A 214 12.53 -11.88 -0.55
N ILE A 215 12.85 -12.94 0.21
CA ILE A 215 13.99 -12.94 1.15
C ILE A 215 15.32 -12.58 0.48
N LYS A 216 15.51 -12.97 -0.80
CA LYS A 216 16.71 -12.63 -1.57
C LYS A 216 16.84 -11.13 -1.87
N GLU A 217 15.75 -10.36 -1.82
CA GLU A 217 15.75 -8.90 -1.97
C GLU A 217 16.18 -8.20 -0.67
N GLN A 218 17.34 -8.59 -0.12
CA GLN A 218 17.87 -8.12 1.16
C GLN A 218 17.95 -6.60 1.26
N ASN A 219 18.32 -5.93 0.17
CA ASN A 219 18.40 -4.47 0.12
C ASN A 219 17.06 -3.79 0.39
N ILE A 220 15.95 -4.40 -0.03
CA ILE A 220 14.61 -3.89 0.27
C ILE A 220 14.31 -4.06 1.75
N PHE A 221 14.54 -5.25 2.31
CA PHE A 221 14.37 -5.47 3.75
C PHE A 221 15.23 -4.54 4.61
N HIS A 222 16.47 -4.24 4.19
CA HIS A 222 17.30 -3.23 4.85
C HIS A 222 16.65 -1.85 4.87
N GLU A 223 16.09 -1.38 3.75
CA GLU A 223 15.38 -0.08 3.68
C GLU A 223 14.08 -0.08 4.50
N ILE A 224 13.40 -1.22 4.60
CA ILE A 224 12.23 -1.41 5.46
C ILE A 224 12.64 -1.31 6.92
N PHE A 225 13.50 -2.20 7.42
CA PHE A 225 13.84 -2.26 8.85
C PHE A 225 14.58 -1.03 9.36
N ASN A 226 15.52 -0.48 8.59
CA ASN A 226 16.25 0.72 9.00
C ASN A 226 15.31 1.93 9.19
N GLY A 227 14.19 1.96 8.46
CA GLY A 227 13.22 3.03 8.56
C GLY A 227 12.20 2.88 9.69
N LEU A 228 12.02 1.68 10.27
CA LEU A 228 10.97 1.40 11.26
C LEU A 228 11.04 2.29 12.49
N VAL A 229 12.24 2.70 12.92
CA VAL A 229 12.43 3.58 14.08
C VAL A 229 11.71 4.93 13.96
N ASN A 230 11.39 5.34 12.72
CA ASN A 230 10.69 6.60 12.43
C ASN A 230 9.27 6.39 11.88
N ASP A 231 8.80 5.14 11.79
CA ASP A 231 7.45 4.83 11.31
C ASP A 231 6.44 4.93 12.46
N SER A 232 5.14 5.09 12.15
CA SER A 232 4.09 5.06 13.18
C SER A 232 4.00 3.69 13.84
N ARG A 233 3.44 3.61 15.06
CA ARG A 233 3.23 2.34 15.76
C ARG A 233 2.48 1.33 14.89
N HIS A 234 1.41 1.78 14.23
CA HIS A 234 0.60 0.95 13.32
C HIS A 234 1.45 0.31 12.21
N THR A 235 2.35 1.07 11.57
CA THR A 235 3.22 0.56 10.51
C THR A 235 4.23 -0.45 11.07
N VAL A 236 4.79 -0.19 12.26
CA VAL A 236 5.69 -1.15 12.94
C VAL A 236 4.96 -2.45 13.24
N GLU A 237 3.77 -2.38 13.82
CA GLU A 237 2.93 -3.53 14.14
C GLU A 237 2.59 -4.35 12.90
N PHE A 238 2.12 -3.71 11.83
CA PHE A 238 1.84 -4.34 10.55
C PHE A 238 3.05 -5.13 10.02
N ILE A 239 4.23 -4.49 9.95
CA ILE A 239 5.43 -5.11 9.37
C ILE A 239 5.93 -6.28 10.21
N LEU A 240 6.00 -6.12 11.54
CA LEU A 240 6.44 -7.20 12.42
C LEU A 240 5.47 -8.37 12.39
N ASN A 241 4.16 -8.11 12.32
CA ASN A 241 3.17 -9.16 12.24
C ASN A 241 3.24 -9.91 10.90
N GLU A 242 3.28 -9.20 9.76
CA GLU A 242 3.40 -9.81 8.43
C GLU A 242 4.61 -10.74 8.31
N ILE A 243 5.77 -10.28 8.80
CA ILE A 243 7.00 -11.09 8.76
C ILE A 243 6.91 -12.28 9.71
N ARG A 244 6.31 -12.08 10.89
CA ARG A 244 6.10 -13.16 11.85
C ARG A 244 5.22 -14.25 11.27
N THR A 245 4.04 -13.90 10.76
CA THR A 245 3.03 -14.86 10.29
C THR A 245 3.44 -15.50 8.98
N ASN A 246 3.94 -14.71 8.03
CA ASN A 246 4.09 -15.13 6.64
C ASN A 246 5.54 -15.47 6.24
N ILE A 247 6.51 -15.33 7.15
CA ILE A 247 7.89 -15.77 6.93
C ILE A 247 8.38 -16.66 8.08
N ILE A 248 8.35 -16.16 9.32
CA ILE A 248 8.97 -16.84 10.46
C ILE A 248 8.21 -18.12 10.81
N MET A 249 6.88 -18.07 10.85
CA MET A 249 6.04 -19.21 11.26
C MET A 249 5.78 -20.22 10.15
N VAL A 250 6.19 -19.94 8.91
CA VAL A 250 5.96 -20.81 7.75
C VAL A 250 6.92 -22.01 7.77
N THR A 251 6.38 -23.22 7.74
CA THR A 251 7.12 -24.49 7.88
C THR A 251 8.08 -24.79 6.73
N GLY A 252 7.81 -24.26 5.52
CA GLY A 252 8.67 -24.43 4.34
C GLY A 252 9.85 -23.46 4.25
N ILE A 253 9.95 -22.49 5.17
CA ILE A 253 11.05 -21.53 5.21
C ILE A 253 12.11 -22.02 6.20
N THR A 254 13.31 -22.29 5.67
CA THR A 254 14.38 -22.91 6.44
C THR A 254 15.04 -21.92 7.39
N LYS A 255 15.79 -22.42 8.39
CA LYS A 255 16.61 -21.57 9.27
C LYS A 255 17.61 -20.74 8.48
N THR A 256 18.21 -21.32 7.44
CA THR A 256 19.15 -20.64 6.54
C THR A 256 18.50 -19.46 5.82
N ASP A 257 17.28 -19.66 5.26
CA ASP A 257 16.51 -18.57 4.64
C ASP A 257 16.28 -17.41 5.64
N LYS A 258 15.92 -17.76 6.88
CA LYS A 258 15.67 -16.77 7.95
C LYS A 258 16.95 -16.05 8.37
N ILE A 259 18.10 -16.72 8.41
CA ILE A 259 19.39 -16.08 8.70
C ILE A 259 19.77 -15.09 7.59
N HIS A 260 19.50 -15.42 6.33
CA HIS A 260 19.71 -14.48 5.24
C HIS A 260 18.81 -13.24 5.34
N LEU A 261 17.58 -13.39 5.84
CA LEU A 261 16.70 -12.25 6.12
C LEU A 261 17.18 -11.46 7.35
N PHE A 262 17.48 -12.14 8.45
CA PHE A 262 17.90 -11.54 9.71
C PHE A 262 19.43 -11.52 9.83
N ASP A 263 20.09 -10.92 8.85
CA ASP A 263 21.53 -10.65 8.90
C ASP A 263 21.86 -9.60 9.98
N ASP A 264 23.15 -9.37 10.21
CA ASP A 264 23.63 -8.40 11.20
C ASP A 264 23.02 -6.99 10.99
N ARG A 265 22.85 -6.55 9.75
CA ARG A 265 22.30 -5.22 9.42
C ARG A 265 20.82 -5.12 9.78
N ASN A 266 20.04 -6.15 9.45
CA ASN A 266 18.62 -6.22 9.74
C ASN A 266 18.36 -6.39 11.24
N LEU A 267 19.11 -7.25 11.92
CA LEU A 267 19.03 -7.41 13.37
C LEU A 267 19.38 -6.11 14.11
N LYS A 268 20.45 -5.41 13.73
CA LYS A 268 20.79 -4.09 14.29
C LYS A 268 19.67 -3.07 14.10
N SER A 269 19.05 -3.06 12.92
CA SER A 269 17.92 -2.16 12.63
C SER A 269 16.70 -2.48 13.49
N LEU A 270 16.40 -3.76 13.68
CA LEU A 270 15.33 -4.25 14.55
C LEU A 270 15.59 -3.93 16.03
N ILE A 271 16.82 -4.14 16.53
CA ILE A 271 17.20 -3.82 17.92
C ILE A 271 17.01 -2.32 18.22
N ARG A 272 17.21 -1.43 17.24
CA ARG A 272 16.98 0.01 17.43
C ARG A 272 15.52 0.35 17.78
N LEU A 273 14.56 -0.54 17.52
CA LEU A 273 13.17 -0.35 17.91
C LEU A 273 12.92 -0.38 19.42
N TYR A 274 13.84 -0.94 20.23
CA TYR A 274 13.76 -0.78 21.68
C TYR A 274 13.85 0.70 22.11
N ASN A 275 14.50 1.53 21.27
CA ASN A 275 14.62 2.97 21.41
C ASN A 275 13.81 3.70 20.31
N TRP A 276 12.63 3.18 19.96
CA TRP A 276 11.77 3.76 18.92
C TRP A 276 11.43 5.23 19.22
N THR A 277 11.65 6.09 18.22
CA THR A 277 11.38 7.53 18.29
C THR A 277 10.09 7.92 17.55
N GLY A 278 9.56 7.01 16.74
CA GLY A 278 8.38 7.27 15.91
C GLY A 278 8.52 8.50 15.02
N GLN A 279 7.39 9.15 14.75
CA GLN A 279 7.31 10.29 13.85
C GLN A 279 7.72 11.64 14.51
N GLN A 280 8.39 11.61 15.67
CA GLN A 280 8.74 12.81 16.48
C GLN A 280 9.39 13.93 15.65
N LYS A 281 10.43 13.63 14.86
CA LYS A 281 11.12 14.64 14.03
C LYS A 281 10.18 15.37 13.07
N GLN A 282 9.19 14.66 12.51
CA GLN A 282 8.21 15.25 11.58
C GLN A 282 7.13 16.02 12.34
N LYS A 283 6.70 15.52 13.51
CA LYS A 283 5.82 16.25 14.44
C LYS A 283 6.45 17.59 14.85
N ASP A 284 7.74 17.60 15.19
CA ASP A 284 8.46 18.82 15.61
C ASP A 284 8.55 19.85 14.49
N ILE A 285 8.82 19.43 13.26
CA ILE A 285 8.82 20.32 12.08
C ILE A 285 7.44 20.97 11.89
N ILE A 286 6.36 20.21 12.08
CA ILE A 286 4.99 20.74 11.97
C ILE A 286 4.68 21.70 13.12
N LYS A 287 5.09 21.37 14.36
CA LYS A 287 4.97 22.26 15.53
C LYS A 287 5.65 23.60 15.27
N ILE A 288 6.89 23.61 14.76
CA ILE A 288 7.64 24.84 14.41
C ILE A 288 6.89 25.65 13.33
N LYS A 289 6.42 25.01 12.25
CA LYS A 289 5.68 25.69 11.18
C LYS A 289 4.36 26.29 11.65
N LYS A 290 3.66 25.64 12.59
CA LYS A 290 2.39 26.13 13.17
C LYS A 290 2.60 27.26 14.18
N LYS A 291 3.64 27.17 15.02
CA LYS A 291 4.01 28.23 15.97
C LYS A 291 4.33 29.55 15.27
N ASN A 292 4.87 29.49 14.06
CA ASN A 292 5.11 30.67 13.21
C ASN A 292 3.85 31.23 12.54
N LYS A 293 2.70 30.53 12.61
CA LYS A 293 1.44 30.95 11.96
C LYS A 293 0.33 31.34 12.93
N PHE A 294 0.21 30.78 14.13
CA PHE A 294 -0.75 31.19 15.17
C PHE A 294 -0.30 30.72 16.57
N ASN A 295 -0.46 31.60 17.57
CA ASN A 295 -0.25 31.32 19.00
C ASN A 295 -1.47 30.59 19.60
N GLU A 296 -1.70 29.34 19.22
CA GLU A 296 -2.64 28.46 19.95
C GLU A 296 -1.84 27.43 20.76
N SER A 297 -1.99 27.50 22.08
CA SER A 297 -1.56 26.48 23.03
C SER A 297 -2.38 25.22 22.80
N LEU A 298 -1.81 24.25 22.08
CA LEU A 298 -2.38 22.91 21.93
C LEU A 298 -1.98 22.03 23.13
N ASP A 299 -2.80 21.02 23.43
CA ASP A 299 -2.65 20.05 24.51
C ASP A 299 -1.40 19.17 24.34
N PHE A 300 -0.24 19.73 24.66
CA PHE A 300 1.05 19.04 24.56
C PHE A 300 1.16 17.83 25.50
N GLU A 301 0.44 17.86 26.63
CA GLU A 301 0.44 16.78 27.63
C GLU A 301 -0.23 15.50 27.10
N GLU A 302 -1.38 15.60 26.43
CA GLU A 302 -2.07 14.44 25.85
C GLU A 302 -1.24 13.75 24.75
N MET A 303 -0.56 14.55 23.92
CA MET A 303 0.34 14.04 22.88
C MET A 303 1.57 13.30 23.45
N GLU A 304 2.14 13.79 24.56
CA GLU A 304 3.28 13.13 25.20
C GLU A 304 2.87 11.82 25.89
N VAL A 305 1.68 11.76 26.48
CA VAL A 305 1.14 10.52 27.06
C VAL A 305 0.89 9.47 25.99
N GLU A 306 0.29 9.85 24.85
CA GLU A 306 0.08 8.95 23.71
C GLU A 306 1.41 8.44 23.14
N ASP A 307 2.41 9.33 22.97
CA ASP A 307 3.74 8.97 22.48
C ASP A 307 4.48 8.00 23.42
N ASN A 308 4.26 8.09 24.74
CA ASN A 308 4.83 7.16 25.72
C ASN A 308 4.13 5.79 25.67
N SER A 309 2.80 5.77 25.59
CA SER A 309 2.02 4.53 25.42
C SER A 309 2.42 3.79 24.15
N ASP A 310 2.53 4.51 23.03
CA ASP A 310 2.94 3.94 21.75
C ASP A 310 4.37 3.37 21.81
N ARG A 311 5.29 4.04 22.53
CA ARG A 311 6.67 3.57 22.69
C ARG A 311 6.73 2.26 23.47
N ASP A 312 5.96 2.13 24.54
CA ASP A 312 5.91 0.90 25.34
C ASP A 312 5.31 -0.26 24.55
N GLU A 313 4.28 0.01 23.75
CA GLU A 313 3.68 -0.98 22.85
C GLU A 313 4.66 -1.42 21.75
N VAL A 314 5.37 -0.49 21.09
CA VAL A 314 6.42 -0.84 20.13
C VAL A 314 7.52 -1.67 20.79
N ARG A 315 7.92 -1.32 22.03
CA ARG A 315 8.92 -2.10 22.78
C ARG A 315 8.44 -3.53 23.04
N ARG A 316 7.17 -3.71 23.40
CA ARG A 316 6.55 -5.03 23.61
C ARG A 316 6.50 -5.84 22.30
N LEU A 317 6.13 -5.21 21.19
CA LEU A 317 6.07 -5.84 19.88
C LEU A 317 7.45 -6.34 19.45
N ILE A 318 8.48 -5.48 19.49
CA ILE A 318 9.83 -5.90 19.11
C ILE A 318 10.39 -6.95 20.07
N HIS A 319 10.12 -6.84 21.37
CA HIS A 319 10.58 -7.85 22.33
C HIS A 319 10.00 -9.23 22.01
N THR A 320 8.69 -9.30 21.80
CA THR A 320 8.00 -10.54 21.42
C THR A 320 8.55 -11.11 20.11
N PHE A 321 8.75 -10.25 19.12
CA PHE A 321 9.31 -10.63 17.81
C PHE A 321 10.74 -11.19 17.94
N MET A 322 11.61 -10.53 18.71
CA MET A 322 12.99 -10.96 18.93
C MET A 322 13.07 -12.26 19.75
N MET A 323 12.18 -12.46 20.72
CA MET A 323 12.09 -13.74 21.44
C MET A 323 11.77 -14.91 20.49
N ILE A 324 10.90 -14.70 19.51
CA ILE A 324 10.62 -15.73 18.50
C ILE A 324 11.85 -15.98 17.63
N ILE A 325 12.48 -14.92 17.10
CA ILE A 325 13.62 -15.05 16.20
C ILE A 325 14.81 -15.71 16.89
N LEU A 326 15.19 -15.24 18.07
CA LEU A 326 16.44 -15.64 18.72
C LEU A 326 16.30 -16.89 19.60
N ASN A 327 15.12 -17.12 20.19
CA ASN A 327 14.97 -18.16 21.22
C ASN A 327 14.06 -19.32 20.81
N SER A 328 13.28 -19.19 19.74
CA SER A 328 12.43 -20.32 19.30
C SER A 328 13.26 -21.42 18.65
N LYS A 329 13.22 -22.63 19.21
CA LYS A 329 13.86 -23.82 18.61
C LYS A 329 13.22 -24.20 17.26
N ASN A 330 11.91 -23.99 17.15
CA ASN A 330 11.09 -24.40 16.00
C ASN A 330 11.09 -23.35 14.89
N TYR A 331 10.96 -22.07 15.24
CA TYR A 331 10.74 -21.00 14.27
C TYR A 331 11.92 -20.04 14.12
N GLY A 332 12.80 -19.97 15.12
CA GLY A 332 13.89 -19.01 15.18
C GLY A 332 15.09 -19.39 14.33
N ILE A 333 16.12 -18.54 14.39
CA ILE A 333 17.39 -18.70 13.70
C ILE A 333 18.45 -19.46 14.52
N ASN A 334 18.12 -19.82 15.76
CA ASN A 334 19.02 -20.56 16.64
C ASN A 334 19.23 -22.00 16.15
N PHE A 335 20.48 -22.38 15.90
CA PHE A 335 20.87 -23.77 15.74
C PHE A 335 21.18 -24.34 17.11
N PHE A 336 20.32 -25.25 17.57
CA PHE A 336 20.59 -25.99 18.79
C PHE A 336 21.82 -26.88 18.57
N ASP A 337 22.92 -26.51 19.20
CA ASP A 337 24.11 -27.34 19.29
C ASP A 337 24.01 -28.18 20.57
N ALA A 338 23.73 -29.47 20.42
CA ALA A 338 23.64 -30.43 21.52
C ALA A 338 24.98 -30.63 22.24
N THR A 339 26.10 -30.21 21.63
CA THR A 339 27.44 -30.34 22.18
C THR A 339 27.90 -29.10 22.95
N PHE A 340 27.18 -27.97 22.83
CA PHE A 340 27.51 -26.72 23.51
C PHE A 340 27.41 -26.89 25.03
N GLY A 341 28.54 -26.76 25.73
CA GLY A 341 28.64 -26.97 27.18
C GLY A 341 28.80 -28.43 27.60
N THR A 342 28.98 -29.37 26.66
CA THR A 342 29.27 -30.79 26.94
C THR A 342 30.76 -31.13 26.80
N SER A 343 31.61 -30.12 26.61
CA SER A 343 33.06 -30.27 26.68
C SER A 343 33.48 -30.58 28.11
N THR A 344 33.47 -31.86 28.47
CA THR A 344 34.11 -32.43 29.66
C THR A 344 35.58 -32.71 29.41
#